data_AF-A0AAU6Z4K2-F1
#
_entry.id   AF-A0AAU6Z4K2-F1
#
_cell.length_a   1.000
_cell.length_b   1.000
_cell.length_c   1.000
_cell.angle_alpha   90.00
_cell.angle_beta   90.00
_cell.angle_gamma   90.00
#
_symmetry.space_group_name_H-M   'P 1'
#
loop_
_entity.id
_entity.type
_entity.pdbx_description
1 polymer ?
#
loop_
_entity_poly.entity_id
_entity_poly.type
_entity_poly.pdbx_seq_one_letter_code
_entity_poly.pdbx_strand_id
1 'polypeptide(L)'
;MKKKILASLTGSVILLSTLGALPAQAQDQHPLESTLESNAAVSGSAGTDRDLLANAVDPSAIVETEDSITISSEEGDVTLPDSATVPTTVESTEGTVLIGVPFADSASAPETLRPGAVAYENGNQTSTVRTIKNDGTVQTASIIESAASPERFDYPLTLPAGQLLRSLKAGF
;
A
#
# COMPACT_ATOMS: atom_id res chain seq x y z
N MET A 1 -64.51 -22.54 54.26
CA MET A 1 -63.93 -21.30 54.86
C MET A 1 -62.49 -21.58 55.25
N LYS A 2 -61.53 -20.76 54.77
CA LYS A 2 -60.22 -20.36 55.36
C LYS A 2 -59.29 -21.48 55.93
N LYS A 3 -57.98 -21.61 55.69
CA LYS A 3 -56.88 -20.89 55.01
C LYS A 3 -55.62 -21.82 55.05
N LYS A 4 -54.83 -21.84 53.96
CA LYS A 4 -53.34 -21.91 53.75
C LYS A 4 -52.43 -22.61 54.80
N ILE A 5 -51.38 -23.36 54.43
CA ILE A 5 -49.97 -22.97 54.07
C ILE A 5 -49.23 -24.30 53.71
N LEU A 6 -48.60 -24.56 52.55
CA LEU A 6 -47.35 -24.08 51.90
C LEU A 6 -46.14 -25.04 52.09
N ALA A 7 -45.51 -25.47 50.98
CA ALA A 7 -44.07 -25.73 50.73
C ALA A 7 -43.91 -26.85 49.66
N SER A 8 -43.67 -26.52 48.39
CA SER A 8 -42.37 -26.23 47.75
C SER A 8 -41.59 -27.49 47.35
N LEU A 9 -41.60 -27.83 46.06
CA LEU A 9 -40.43 -28.43 45.40
C LEU A 9 -40.34 -27.95 43.95
N THR A 10 -39.20 -27.36 43.67
CA THR A 10 -38.80 -26.61 42.49
C THR A 10 -38.84 -27.45 41.21
N GLY A 11 -39.55 -26.96 40.20
CA GLY A 11 -39.42 -27.41 38.82
C GLY A 11 -38.39 -26.56 38.07
N SER A 12 -37.68 -27.16 37.12
CA SER A 12 -37.09 -26.40 36.01
C SER A 12 -37.20 -27.16 34.70
N VAL A 13 -37.60 -26.38 33.71
CA VAL A 13 -38.11 -26.73 32.39
C VAL A 13 -36.95 -26.71 31.39
N ILE A 14 -37.03 -27.61 30.41
CA ILE A 14 -36.13 -27.76 29.26
C ILE A 14 -36.21 -26.51 28.38
N LEU A 15 -35.07 -25.91 28.02
CA LEU A 15 -34.99 -24.87 26.99
C LEU A 15 -33.97 -25.26 25.91
N LEU A 16 -34.50 -25.70 24.78
CA LEU A 16 -33.83 -25.90 23.49
C LEU A 16 -33.35 -24.54 22.98
N SER A 17 -32.04 -24.28 23.00
CA SER A 17 -31.45 -23.13 22.31
C SER A 17 -30.93 -23.58 20.93
N THR A 18 -31.59 -23.05 19.91
CA THR A 18 -31.24 -23.10 18.50
C THR A 18 -29.83 -22.52 18.27
N LEU A 19 -28.95 -23.28 17.61
CA LEU A 19 -27.73 -22.77 16.98
C LEU A 19 -28.15 -21.82 15.84
N GLY A 20 -28.24 -20.52 16.13
CA GLY A 20 -28.23 -19.51 15.09
C GLY A 20 -26.83 -19.44 14.50
N ALA A 21 -26.65 -19.93 13.28
CA ALA A 21 -25.50 -19.58 12.47
C ALA A 21 -25.55 -18.06 12.27
N LEU A 22 -24.66 -17.32 12.93
CA LEU A 22 -24.42 -15.94 12.54
C LEU A 22 -23.93 -15.96 11.09
N PRO A 23 -24.42 -15.09 10.20
CA PRO A 23 -23.74 -14.88 8.93
C PRO A 23 -22.32 -14.46 9.28
N ALA A 24 -21.33 -15.26 8.85
CA ALA A 24 -19.97 -14.78 8.80
C ALA A 24 -20.00 -13.58 7.85
N GLN A 25 -19.94 -12.36 8.41
CA GLN A 25 -19.66 -11.20 7.59
C GLN A 25 -18.23 -11.39 7.11
N ALA A 26 -18.09 -11.87 5.87
CA ALA A 26 -16.89 -11.63 5.11
C ALA A 26 -16.76 -10.10 5.07
N GLN A 27 -15.80 -9.58 5.81
CA GLN A 27 -15.43 -8.19 5.69
C GLN A 27 -14.81 -8.08 4.30
N ASP A 28 -15.61 -7.65 3.31
CA ASP A 28 -15.10 -7.21 2.01
C ASP A 28 -14.31 -5.92 2.25
N GLN A 29 -13.18 -6.02 2.97
CA GLN A 29 -12.17 -4.97 2.92
C GLN A 29 -11.61 -5.07 1.52
N HIS A 30 -11.75 -3.98 0.76
CA HIS A 30 -11.04 -3.86 -0.49
C HIS A 30 -9.56 -4.15 -0.17
N PRO A 31 -8.88 -5.06 -0.91
CA PRO A 31 -7.51 -5.47 -0.59
C PRO A 31 -6.62 -4.24 -0.38
N LEU A 32 -6.88 -3.20 -1.17
CA LEU A 32 -6.14 -1.97 -1.18
C LEU A 32 -6.37 -1.12 0.08
N GLU A 33 -7.58 -1.09 0.66
CA GLU A 33 -7.79 -0.43 1.97
C GLU A 33 -7.01 -1.13 3.08
N SER A 34 -7.01 -2.47 3.10
CA SER A 34 -6.18 -3.25 4.02
C SER A 34 -4.68 -3.02 3.75
N THR A 35 -4.31 -2.76 2.51
CA THR A 35 -2.94 -2.43 2.11
C THR A 35 -2.54 -1.03 2.53
N LEU A 36 -3.43 -0.03 2.45
CA LEU A 36 -3.23 1.31 3.00
C LEU A 36 -3.03 1.24 4.52
N GLU A 37 -3.88 0.49 5.21
CA GLU A 37 -3.76 0.26 6.66
C GLU A 37 -2.46 -0.47 6.99
N SER A 38 -2.08 -1.48 6.21
CA SER A 38 -0.82 -2.21 6.37
C SER A 38 0.39 -1.33 6.09
N ASN A 39 0.32 -0.44 5.10
CA ASN A 39 1.36 0.55 4.83
C ASN A 39 1.46 1.54 5.96
N ALA A 40 0.35 2.09 6.45
CA ALA A 40 0.32 2.96 7.62
C ALA A 40 0.84 2.26 8.88
N ALA A 41 0.59 0.95 9.04
CA ALA A 41 1.11 0.15 10.14
C ALA A 41 2.62 -0.13 10.01
N VAL A 42 3.11 -0.43 8.81
CA VAL A 42 4.55 -0.56 8.50
C VAL A 42 5.24 0.78 8.76
N SER A 43 4.65 1.87 8.29
CA SER A 43 5.03 3.26 8.55
C SER A 43 5.09 3.63 10.03
N GLY A 44 4.19 3.08 10.86
CA GLY A 44 4.15 3.33 12.30
C GLY A 44 5.10 2.43 13.12
N SER A 45 5.42 1.24 12.62
CA SER A 45 6.33 0.28 13.29
C SER A 45 7.81 0.56 13.00
N ALA A 46 8.10 1.09 11.82
CA ALA A 46 9.40 1.58 11.44
C ALA A 46 9.43 3.06 11.83
N GLY A 47 10.16 3.42 12.90
CA GLY A 47 10.13 4.74 13.53
C GLY A 47 10.04 5.93 12.54
N THR A 48 9.53 7.06 13.02
CA THR A 48 8.98 8.27 12.32
C THR A 48 9.53 8.68 10.95
N ASP A 49 10.71 8.21 10.55
CA ASP A 49 11.37 8.41 9.25
C ASP A 49 10.87 7.49 8.11
N ARG A 50 10.14 6.41 8.39
CA ARG A 50 9.82 5.37 7.39
C ARG A 50 8.34 5.28 7.01
N ASP A 51 7.62 6.39 7.17
CA ASP A 51 6.26 6.45 6.67
C ASP A 51 6.24 6.52 5.13
N LEU A 52 5.79 5.43 4.52
CA LEU A 52 5.71 5.24 3.06
C LEU A 52 4.80 6.29 2.41
N LEU A 53 3.78 6.75 3.14
CA LEU A 53 2.78 7.70 2.67
C LEU A 53 2.96 9.08 3.33
N ALA A 54 3.82 9.20 4.35
CA ALA A 54 4.18 10.50 4.93
C ALA A 54 4.86 11.35 3.87
N ASN A 55 4.48 12.62 3.87
CA ASN A 55 5.07 13.62 2.98
C ASN A 55 4.94 13.25 1.49
N ALA A 56 3.99 12.37 1.14
CA ALA A 56 3.46 12.31 -0.22
C ALA A 56 3.07 13.73 -0.64
N VAL A 57 3.36 14.05 -1.89
CA VAL A 57 3.31 15.42 -2.42
C VAL A 57 2.01 16.17 -2.08
N ASP A 58 2.12 17.48 -1.89
CA ASP A 58 0.96 18.37 -1.82
C ASP A 58 0.22 18.32 -3.18
N PRO A 59 -1.09 18.03 -3.21
CA PRO A 59 -1.86 17.94 -4.46
C PRO A 59 -1.78 19.20 -5.33
N SER A 60 -1.49 20.36 -4.74
CA SER A 60 -1.33 21.62 -5.49
C SER A 60 -0.03 21.70 -6.30
N ALA A 61 0.98 20.89 -5.97
CA ALA A 61 2.25 20.80 -6.69
C ALA A 61 2.24 19.71 -7.79
N ILE A 62 1.11 19.01 -7.97
CA ILE A 62 0.96 17.94 -8.95
C ILE A 62 0.33 18.46 -10.23
N VAL A 63 0.92 18.05 -11.35
CA VAL A 63 0.27 18.07 -12.66
C VAL A 63 -0.17 16.65 -13.00
N GLU A 64 -1.45 16.35 -12.80
CA GLU A 64 -2.05 15.07 -13.22
C GLU A 64 -2.59 15.20 -14.64
N THR A 65 -2.27 14.20 -15.44
CA THR A 65 -2.79 13.98 -16.79
C THR A 65 -3.47 12.61 -16.82
N GLU A 66 -4.14 12.28 -17.92
CA GLU A 66 -4.75 10.96 -18.08
C GLU A 66 -3.73 9.82 -17.95
N ASP A 67 -2.49 10.04 -18.41
CA ASP A 67 -1.47 9.00 -18.51
C ASP A 67 -0.35 9.12 -17.47
N SER A 68 -0.32 10.17 -16.65
CA SER A 68 0.79 10.39 -15.71
C SER A 68 0.52 11.45 -14.64
N ILE A 69 1.26 11.30 -13.55
CA ILE A 69 1.40 12.25 -12.45
C ILE A 69 2.80 12.87 -12.56
N THR A 70 2.90 14.19 -12.74
CA THR A 70 4.18 14.90 -12.79
C THR A 70 4.31 15.89 -11.64
N ILE A 71 5.51 15.95 -11.05
CA ILE A 71 5.87 16.88 -9.98
C ILE A 71 7.15 17.58 -10.38
N SER A 72 7.15 18.90 -10.29
CA SER A 72 8.31 19.74 -10.52
C SER A 72 8.87 20.24 -9.20
N SER A 73 10.18 20.04 -9.00
CA SER A 73 10.92 20.53 -7.85
C SER A 73 12.09 21.40 -8.31
N GLU A 74 12.81 22.01 -7.36
CA GLU A 74 14.06 22.72 -7.68
C GLU A 74 15.15 21.77 -8.22
N GLU A 75 15.09 20.49 -7.87
CA GLU A 75 16.08 19.47 -8.21
C GLU A 75 15.81 18.81 -9.58
N GLY A 76 14.58 18.97 -10.08
CA GLY A 76 14.13 18.46 -11.36
C GLY A 76 12.69 17.95 -11.34
N ASP A 77 12.31 17.28 -12.42
CA ASP A 77 10.96 16.78 -12.65
C ASP A 77 10.88 15.27 -12.41
N VAL A 78 9.82 14.84 -11.74
CA VAL A 78 9.50 13.43 -11.56
C VAL A 78 8.17 13.13 -12.22
N THR A 79 8.18 12.16 -13.14
CA THR A 79 6.96 11.69 -13.82
C THR A 79 6.70 10.23 -13.48
N LEU A 80 5.55 10.00 -12.86
CA LEU A 80 5.01 8.68 -12.54
C LEU A 80 3.91 8.34 -13.57
N PRO A 81 4.13 7.33 -14.43
CA PRO A 81 3.14 6.96 -15.44
C PRO A 81 1.96 6.19 -14.85
N ASP A 82 0.82 6.27 -15.53
CA ASP A 82 -0.41 5.50 -15.28
C ASP A 82 -0.29 4.03 -15.76
N SER A 83 0.92 3.48 -15.70
CA SER A 83 1.20 2.11 -16.14
C SER A 83 2.41 1.55 -15.39
N ALA A 84 2.34 0.27 -15.05
CA ALA A 84 3.46 -0.46 -14.48
C ALA A 84 4.57 -0.72 -15.52
N THR A 85 4.22 -0.89 -16.80
CA THR A 85 5.18 -1.23 -17.86
C THR A 85 5.99 -0.04 -18.35
N VAL A 86 5.56 1.18 -18.01
CA VAL A 86 6.29 2.42 -18.28
C VAL A 86 7.09 2.78 -17.02
N PRO A 87 8.40 3.04 -17.13
CA PRO A 87 9.20 3.41 -15.97
C PRO A 87 8.83 4.81 -15.45
N THR A 88 9.01 5.01 -14.14
CA THR A 88 9.06 6.36 -13.57
C THR A 88 10.29 7.07 -14.09
N THR A 89 10.11 8.32 -14.51
CA THR A 89 11.19 9.18 -14.99
C THR A 89 11.57 10.17 -13.89
N VAL A 90 12.87 10.28 -13.59
CA VAL A 90 13.44 11.34 -12.75
C VAL A 90 14.40 12.13 -13.63
N GLU A 91 14.02 13.34 -13.97
CA GLU A 91 14.83 14.26 -14.79
C GLU A 91 15.51 15.29 -13.90
N SER A 92 16.79 15.55 -14.18
CA SER A 92 17.57 16.61 -13.52
C SER A 92 18.52 17.26 -14.52
N THR A 93 19.24 18.29 -14.10
CA THR A 93 20.31 18.89 -14.91
C THR A 93 21.44 17.90 -15.25
N GLU A 94 21.62 16.87 -14.44
CA GLU A 94 22.66 15.85 -14.59
C GLU A 94 22.22 14.66 -15.47
N GLY A 95 20.98 14.66 -15.95
CA GLY A 95 20.40 13.65 -16.83
C GLY A 95 19.16 12.96 -16.26
N THR A 96 18.70 11.94 -17.00
CA THR A 96 17.46 11.21 -16.72
C THR A 96 17.71 9.82 -16.16
N VAL A 97 17.08 9.52 -15.03
CA VAL A 97 17.03 8.17 -14.44
C VAL A 97 15.65 7.56 -14.72
N LEU A 98 15.63 6.29 -15.12
CA LEU A 98 14.40 5.52 -15.32
C LEU A 98 14.30 4.41 -14.28
N ILE A 99 13.17 4.34 -13.59
CA ILE A 99 12.91 3.39 -12.50
C ILE A 99 11.69 2.54 -12.86
N GLY A 100 11.93 1.27 -13.18
CA GLY A 100 10.88 0.28 -13.43
C GLY A 100 10.32 -0.32 -12.15
N VAL A 101 9.14 -0.92 -12.25
CA VAL A 101 8.55 -1.72 -11.17
C VAL A 101 8.82 -3.21 -11.40
N PRO A 102 8.98 -4.01 -10.33
CA PRO A 102 9.07 -5.45 -10.45
C PRO A 102 7.75 -6.01 -11.00
N PHE A 103 7.83 -7.10 -11.77
CA PHE A 103 6.66 -7.81 -12.32
C PHE A 103 5.70 -6.95 -13.15
N ALA A 104 6.21 -5.88 -13.78
CA ALA A 104 5.41 -4.92 -14.54
C ALA A 104 4.49 -5.55 -15.59
N ASP A 105 4.92 -6.64 -16.24
CA ASP A 105 4.14 -7.33 -17.28
C ASP A 105 2.87 -8.03 -16.75
N SER A 106 2.85 -8.38 -15.46
CA SER A 106 1.69 -9.00 -14.79
C SER A 106 0.95 -8.06 -13.84
N ALA A 107 1.43 -6.82 -13.72
CA ALA A 107 0.87 -5.84 -12.81
C ALA A 107 -0.46 -5.28 -13.35
N SER A 108 -1.37 -4.96 -12.42
CA SER A 108 -2.61 -4.25 -12.73
C SER A 108 -2.32 -2.82 -13.20
N ALA A 109 -3.36 -2.16 -13.72
CA ALA A 109 -3.38 -0.69 -13.77
C ALA A 109 -3.16 -0.12 -12.35
N PRO A 110 -2.52 1.05 -12.23
CA PRO A 110 -2.34 1.67 -10.93
C PRO A 110 -3.67 1.99 -10.27
N GLU A 111 -3.73 1.81 -8.96
CA GLU A 111 -4.75 2.42 -8.13
C GLU A 111 -4.13 3.60 -7.37
N THR A 112 -4.73 4.77 -7.48
CA THR A 112 -4.32 5.96 -6.73
C THR A 112 -4.73 5.82 -5.27
N LEU A 113 -3.75 5.71 -4.37
CA LEU A 113 -3.99 5.66 -2.92
C LEU A 113 -4.24 7.06 -2.36
N ARG A 114 -3.51 8.04 -2.90
CA ARG A 114 -3.60 9.48 -2.61
C ARG A 114 -2.81 10.25 -3.67
N PRO A 115 -2.96 11.58 -3.77
CA PRO A 115 -2.14 12.38 -4.68
C PRO A 115 -0.64 12.09 -4.51
N GLY A 116 0.02 11.75 -5.61
CA GLY A 116 1.45 11.37 -5.64
C GLY A 116 1.79 9.98 -5.10
N ALA A 117 0.81 9.12 -4.80
CA ALA A 117 1.05 7.73 -4.42
C ALA A 117 0.08 6.75 -5.09
N VAL A 118 0.64 5.70 -5.71
CA VAL A 118 -0.12 4.68 -6.44
C VAL A 118 0.35 3.28 -6.04
N ALA A 119 -0.55 2.30 -6.12
CA ALA A 119 -0.25 0.89 -5.96
C ALA A 119 -0.48 0.11 -7.25
N TYR A 120 0.36 -0.90 -7.48
CA TYR A 120 0.21 -1.90 -8.53
C TYR A 120 0.07 -3.27 -7.89
N GLU A 121 -0.98 -4.01 -8.21
CA GLU A 121 -1.13 -5.41 -7.84
C GLU A 121 -0.33 -6.28 -8.83
N ASN A 122 0.70 -6.99 -8.36
CA ASN A 122 1.65 -7.68 -9.25
C ASN A 122 1.14 -9.05 -9.74
N GLY A 123 -0.05 -9.48 -9.29
CA GLY A 123 -0.65 -10.77 -9.66
C GLY A 123 0.02 -12.01 -9.04
N ASN A 124 0.85 -11.81 -8.01
CA ASN A 124 1.65 -12.86 -7.37
C ASN A 124 1.69 -12.74 -5.83
N GLN A 125 0.60 -12.25 -5.23
CA GLN A 125 0.48 -11.97 -3.77
C GLN A 125 1.51 -10.94 -3.29
N THR A 126 1.84 -10.00 -4.18
CA THR A 126 2.63 -8.83 -3.83
C THR A 126 2.05 -7.62 -4.52
N SER A 127 2.24 -6.48 -3.89
CA SER A 127 1.88 -5.18 -4.46
C SER A 127 3.12 -4.29 -4.47
N THR A 128 3.21 -3.40 -5.46
CA THR A 128 4.26 -2.38 -5.53
C THR A 128 3.62 -1.02 -5.30
N VAL A 129 4.04 -0.31 -4.26
CA VAL A 129 3.63 1.07 -3.99
C VAL A 129 4.72 2.02 -4.41
N ARG A 130 4.36 3.01 -5.24
CA ARG A 130 5.22 4.14 -5.60
C ARG A 130 4.69 5.40 -4.93
N THR A 131 5.59 6.19 -4.35
CA THR A 131 5.25 7.47 -3.73
C THR A 131 6.27 8.51 -4.13
N ILE A 132 5.80 9.68 -4.56
CA ILE A 132 6.63 10.84 -4.82
C ILE A 132 6.40 11.87 -3.73
N LYS A 133 7.49 12.42 -3.21
CA LYS A 133 7.50 13.45 -2.16
C LYS A 133 7.67 14.85 -2.77
N ASN A 134 7.38 15.88 -1.97
CA ASN A 134 7.47 17.28 -2.40
C ASN A 134 8.88 17.72 -2.85
N ASP A 135 9.91 17.05 -2.36
CA ASP A 135 11.31 17.32 -2.72
C ASP A 135 11.76 16.56 -3.98
N GLY A 136 10.85 15.90 -4.70
CA GLY A 136 11.21 15.06 -5.85
C GLY A 136 11.75 13.69 -5.47
N THR A 137 11.79 13.33 -4.18
CA THR A 137 12.17 11.97 -3.77
C THR A 137 11.14 10.95 -4.25
N VAL A 138 11.61 9.92 -4.95
CA VAL A 138 10.82 8.74 -5.30
C VAL A 138 11.09 7.63 -4.31
N GLN A 139 10.02 7.08 -3.74
CA GLN A 139 10.05 5.90 -2.89
C GLN A 139 9.28 4.77 -3.56
N THR A 140 9.84 3.57 -3.49
CA THR A 140 9.18 2.34 -3.94
C THR A 140 9.20 1.33 -2.79
N ALA A 141 8.04 0.77 -2.50
CA ALA A 141 7.87 -0.29 -1.52
C ALA A 141 7.22 -1.50 -2.18
N SER A 142 7.69 -2.70 -1.83
CA SER A 142 7.00 -3.94 -2.19
C SER A 142 6.39 -4.55 -0.95
N ILE A 143 5.13 -4.92 -1.07
CA ILE A 143 4.30 -5.47 0.00
C ILE A 143 4.18 -6.96 -0.26
N ILE A 144 4.50 -7.75 0.76
CA ILE A 144 4.46 -9.21 0.73
C ILE A 144 3.24 -9.63 1.52
N GLU A 145 2.23 -10.17 0.85
CA GLU A 145 0.96 -10.52 1.49
C GLU A 145 1.00 -11.91 2.11
N SER A 146 1.84 -12.81 1.59
CA SER A 146 1.85 -14.20 2.03
C SER A 146 3.23 -14.86 1.90
N ALA A 147 3.38 -16.02 2.53
CA ALA A 147 4.58 -16.85 2.39
C ALA A 147 4.74 -17.49 1.00
N ALA A 148 3.74 -17.38 0.12
CA ALA A 148 3.81 -17.87 -1.24
C ALA A 148 4.25 -16.80 -2.26
N SER A 149 4.51 -15.58 -1.80
CA SER A 149 5.06 -14.49 -2.61
C SER A 149 6.50 -14.80 -3.07
N PRO A 150 6.96 -14.18 -4.17
CA PRO A 150 8.35 -14.33 -4.63
C PRO A 150 9.38 -13.89 -3.59
N GLU A 151 10.54 -14.55 -3.59
CA GLU A 151 11.68 -14.19 -2.72
C GLU A 151 12.63 -13.15 -3.36
N ARG A 152 12.41 -12.82 -4.63
CA ARG A 152 13.27 -11.91 -5.41
C ARG A 152 12.43 -10.87 -6.15
N PHE A 153 12.87 -9.63 -6.05
CA PHE A 153 12.29 -8.46 -6.71
C PHE A 153 13.40 -7.76 -7.49
N ASP A 154 13.33 -7.81 -8.82
CA ASP A 154 14.25 -7.10 -9.67
C ASP A 154 13.64 -5.72 -10.01
N TYR A 155 14.33 -4.64 -9.64
CA TYR A 155 13.94 -3.27 -9.95
C TYR A 155 14.77 -2.78 -11.14
N PRO A 156 14.20 -2.70 -12.35
CA PRO A 156 14.94 -2.21 -13.51
C PRO A 156 15.34 -0.75 -13.30
N LEU A 157 16.62 -0.45 -13.48
CA LEU A 157 17.16 0.90 -13.37
C LEU A 157 17.97 1.23 -14.62
N THR A 158 17.69 2.38 -15.23
CA THR A 158 18.52 2.96 -16.29
C THR A 158 19.10 4.27 -15.77
N LEU A 159 20.42 4.39 -15.85
CA LEU A 159 21.16 5.58 -15.41
C LEU A 159 21.75 6.32 -16.61
N PRO A 160 21.94 7.64 -16.53
CA PRO A 160 22.72 8.38 -17.52
C PRO A 160 24.14 7.81 -17.66
N ALA A 161 24.74 7.97 -18.84
CA ALA A 161 26.09 7.47 -19.10
C ALA A 161 27.11 8.06 -18.11
N GLY A 162 27.92 7.20 -17.49
CA GLY A 162 28.95 7.61 -16.53
C GLY A 162 28.45 7.82 -15.08
N GLN A 163 27.14 7.74 -14.82
CA GLN A 163 26.58 7.76 -13.46
C GLN A 163 26.75 6.39 -12.78
N LEU A 164 26.75 6.41 -11.44
CA LEU A 164 26.90 5.21 -10.61
C LEU A 164 25.82 5.17 -9.52
N LEU A 165 25.23 4.00 -9.32
CA LEU A 165 24.38 3.74 -8.16
C LEU A 165 25.26 3.51 -6.92
N ARG A 166 24.91 4.16 -5.81
CA ARG A 166 25.55 3.94 -4.51
C ARG A 166 24.49 3.61 -3.47
N SER A 167 24.78 2.60 -2.65
CA SER A 167 23.99 2.34 -1.45
C SER A 167 24.41 3.33 -0.36
N LEU A 168 23.44 4.08 0.17
CA LEU A 168 23.61 4.84 1.40
C LEU A 168 23.36 3.88 2.57
N LYS A 169 24.38 3.60 3.36
CA LYS A 169 24.23 2.81 4.57
C LYS A 169 23.50 3.66 5.62
N ALA A 170 22.19 3.47 5.76
CA ALA A 170 21.49 3.90 6.97
C ALA A 170 21.95 2.98 8.12
N GLY A 171 22.42 3.56 9.23
CA GLY A 171 22.71 2.81 10.45
C GLY A 171 21.45 2.12 10.95
N PHE A 172 21.57 0.84 11.33
CA PHE A 172 20.53 0.09 12.02
C PHE A 172 20.54 0.43 13.51
#